data_AF-A0A918CTF7-F1
#
_entry.id   AF-A0A918CTF7-F1
#
_cell.length_a   1.000
_cell.length_b   1.000
_cell.length_c   1.000
_cell.angle_alpha   90.00
_cell.angle_beta   90.00
_cell.angle_gamma   90.00
#
_symmetry.space_group_name_H-M   'P 1'
#
loop_
_entity.id
_entity.type
_entity.pdbx_description
1 polymer ?
#
loop_
_entity_poly.entity_id
_entity_poly.type
_entity_poly.pdbx_seq_one_letter_code
_entity_poly.pdbx_strand_id
1 'polypeptide(L)'
;MPRWKALPDELDPQVKEFATQLRRLVDRGGLSVAALSDRTGYARTSWERYLNGRLLAPKGAVVALAEVTETDPVHLTTMWELAERAWSRSEMRHDMTMEAIRISQARAALGEFGAPPATSATTSAAGGGKAPRRAGSAVAMPGIAGPAGVSPTIPPQPTAPDANRREGTGSRGPAAPAAPPGGGRRRLTMFLAGVVGVAVVIAAVLFLAGSDGGGKKNQGGGPSGTPSTGTSSDLPAGVKCAGAGCTGKDAVAMGCSGDLVTTAKTVTVGATTLEVRYSRTCGAAWGRITGAARGDSVRVTVGTTTERGDITAVGDTIAYTPMVAVRDATTAKACAALASGRTGCTT
;
A
#
# COMPACT_ATOMS: atom_id res chain seq x y z
N MET A 1 6.70 33.55 -7.17
CA MET A 1 5.70 32.66 -6.55
C MET A 1 5.22 31.65 -7.59
N PRO A 2 5.09 30.36 -7.25
CA PRO A 2 4.55 29.35 -8.15
C PRO A 2 3.14 29.75 -8.62
N ARG A 3 2.91 29.82 -9.92
CA ARG A 3 1.57 30.01 -10.46
C ARG A 3 0.87 28.66 -10.46
N TRP A 4 0.08 28.39 -9.42
CA TRP A 4 -0.63 27.12 -9.29
C TRP A 4 -1.69 26.93 -10.38
N LYS A 5 -1.82 25.70 -10.89
CA LYS A 5 -2.94 25.31 -11.74
C LYS A 5 -4.23 25.27 -10.90
N ALA A 6 -5.37 25.56 -11.53
CA ALA A 6 -6.68 25.34 -10.92
C ALA A 6 -6.82 23.89 -10.43
N LEU A 7 -7.39 23.72 -9.24
CA LEU A 7 -7.73 22.39 -8.72
C LEU A 7 -8.93 21.83 -9.51
N PRO A 8 -9.03 20.50 -9.67
CA PRO A 8 -10.18 19.88 -10.33
C PRO A 8 -11.51 20.31 -9.69
N ASP A 9 -12.54 20.49 -10.51
CA ASP A 9 -13.85 20.98 -10.04
C ASP A 9 -14.66 19.86 -9.38
N GLU A 10 -14.39 18.60 -9.72
CA GLU A 10 -15.01 17.40 -9.16
C GLU A 10 -14.40 16.98 -7.81
N LEU A 11 -13.36 17.67 -7.35
CA LEU A 11 -12.65 17.36 -6.12
C LEU A 11 -13.53 17.66 -4.90
N ASP A 12 -13.57 16.74 -3.93
CA ASP A 12 -14.31 16.95 -2.68
C ASP A 12 -13.82 18.25 -1.98
N PRO A 13 -14.73 19.10 -1.48
CA PRO A 13 -14.37 20.39 -0.86
C PRO A 13 -13.32 20.28 0.24
N GLN A 14 -13.34 19.21 1.04
CA GLN A 14 -12.39 19.00 2.12
C GLN A 14 -10.97 18.73 1.59
N VAL A 15 -10.86 17.99 0.48
CA VAL A 15 -9.59 17.72 -0.19
C VAL A 15 -9.08 18.97 -0.91
N LYS A 16 -9.99 19.75 -1.51
CA LYS A 16 -9.66 21.03 -2.18
C LYS A 16 -9.10 22.06 -1.18
N GLU A 17 -9.71 22.16 0.01
CA GLU A 17 -9.20 23.02 1.08
C GLU A 17 -7.82 22.55 1.55
N PHE A 18 -7.66 21.25 1.79
CA PHE A 18 -6.37 20.69 2.20
C PHE A 18 -5.26 20.97 1.18
N ALA A 19 -5.49 20.70 -0.11
CA ALA A 19 -4.52 21.00 -1.17
C ALA A 19 -4.20 22.50 -1.27
N THR A 20 -5.18 23.36 -1.04
CA THR A 20 -4.99 24.82 -1.00
C THR A 20 -4.10 25.25 0.18
N GLN A 21 -4.28 24.63 1.34
CA GLN A 21 -3.44 24.90 2.51
C GLN A 21 -2.00 24.45 2.31
N LEU A 22 -1.77 23.29 1.68
CA LEU A 22 -0.42 22.85 1.30
C LEU A 22 0.25 23.87 0.36
N ARG A 23 -0.47 24.35 -0.67
CA ARG A 23 0.05 25.39 -1.58
C ARG A 23 0.41 26.67 -0.83
N ARG A 24 -0.43 27.12 0.10
CA ARG A 24 -0.16 28.31 0.93
C ARG A 24 1.08 28.15 1.79
N LEU A 25 1.34 26.95 2.32
CA LEU A 25 2.56 26.66 3.08
C LEU A 25 3.79 26.75 2.19
N VAL A 26 3.73 26.17 1.00
CA VAL A 26 4.81 26.23 0.00
C VAL A 26 5.09 27.67 -0.43
N ASP A 27 4.04 28.46 -0.68
CA ASP A 27 4.16 29.87 -1.08
C ASP A 27 4.76 30.73 0.03
N ARG A 28 4.30 30.56 1.28
CA ARG A 28 4.86 31.28 2.45
C ARG A 28 6.30 30.89 2.74
N GLY A 29 6.65 29.62 2.53
CA GLY A 29 8.03 29.14 2.64
C GLY A 29 8.93 29.58 1.50
N GLY A 30 8.39 30.25 0.46
CA GLY A 30 9.16 30.68 -0.71
C GLY A 30 9.73 29.51 -1.52
N LEU A 31 9.17 28.31 -1.38
CA LEU A 31 9.72 27.09 -1.95
C LEU A 31 9.23 26.90 -3.39
N SER A 32 10.18 26.60 -4.29
CA SER A 32 9.83 26.00 -5.58
C SER A 32 9.51 24.51 -5.36
N VAL A 33 8.75 23.90 -6.26
CA VAL A 33 8.43 22.47 -6.17
C VAL A 33 9.70 21.60 -6.27
N ALA A 34 10.72 22.07 -6.99
CA ALA A 34 12.03 21.42 -7.05
C ALA A 34 12.74 21.49 -5.69
N ALA A 35 12.81 22.67 -5.06
CA ALA A 35 13.41 22.82 -3.73
C ALA A 35 12.65 22.03 -2.65
N LEU A 36 11.33 21.93 -2.77
CA LEU A 36 10.51 21.08 -1.90
C LEU A 36 10.87 19.61 -2.07
N SER A 37 10.96 19.13 -3.32
CA SER A 37 11.38 17.76 -3.66
C SER A 37 12.73 17.41 -3.04
N ASP A 38 13.72 18.29 -3.21
CA ASP A 38 15.08 18.09 -2.71
C ASP A 38 15.14 18.05 -1.17
N ARG A 39 14.37 18.91 -0.50
CA ARG A 39 14.35 19.01 0.98
C ARG A 39 13.55 17.91 1.66
N THR A 40 12.52 17.37 1.00
CA THR A 40 11.66 16.32 1.60
C THR A 40 12.02 14.90 1.14
N GLY A 41 12.84 14.75 0.10
CA GLY A 41 13.20 13.44 -0.48
C GLY A 41 12.10 12.77 -1.31
N TYR A 42 11.02 13.50 -1.65
CA TYR A 42 9.93 13.01 -2.49
C TYR A 42 10.11 13.57 -3.90
N ALA A 43 9.84 12.76 -4.93
CA ALA A 43 9.98 13.19 -6.31
C ALA A 43 9.13 14.43 -6.64
N ARG A 44 9.69 15.35 -7.42
CA ARG A 44 9.01 16.55 -7.94
C ARG A 44 7.64 16.25 -8.54
N THR A 45 7.55 15.21 -9.38
CA THR A 45 6.29 14.83 -10.03
C THR A 45 5.22 14.36 -9.03
N SER A 46 5.63 13.72 -7.93
CA SER A 46 4.72 13.36 -6.83
C SER A 46 4.19 14.60 -6.15
N TRP A 47 5.07 15.56 -5.80
CA TRP A 47 4.66 16.85 -5.24
C TRP A 47 3.72 17.63 -6.15
N GLU A 48 3.99 17.65 -7.46
CA GLU A 48 3.10 18.29 -8.44
C GLU A 48 1.72 17.64 -8.45
N ARG A 49 1.62 16.30 -8.34
CA ARG A 49 0.32 15.62 -8.28
C ARG A 49 -0.43 15.93 -6.98
N TYR A 50 0.27 15.97 -5.84
CA TYR A 50 -0.31 16.29 -4.53
C TYR A 50 -0.81 17.72 -4.47
N LEU A 51 0.05 18.68 -4.84
CA LEU A 51 -0.30 20.10 -4.84
C LEU A 51 -1.37 20.39 -5.88
N ASN A 52 -1.50 19.62 -6.97
CA ASN A 52 -2.59 19.78 -7.92
C ASN A 52 -3.89 19.04 -7.54
N GLY A 53 -3.96 18.41 -6.37
CA GLY A 53 -5.15 17.69 -5.91
C GLY A 53 -5.50 16.49 -6.79
N ARG A 54 -4.55 15.98 -7.59
CA ARG A 54 -4.73 14.77 -8.42
C ARG A 54 -4.49 13.49 -7.63
N LEU A 55 -3.81 13.61 -6.50
CA LEU A 55 -3.57 12.57 -5.51
C LEU A 55 -3.60 13.25 -4.14
N LEU A 56 -4.13 12.56 -3.14
CA LEU A 56 -3.93 12.99 -1.77
C LEU A 56 -2.47 12.72 -1.35
N ALA A 57 -1.83 13.72 -0.74
CA ALA A 57 -0.47 13.56 -0.22
C ALA A 57 -0.46 12.51 0.90
N PRO A 58 0.48 11.55 0.91
CA PRO A 58 0.59 10.62 2.03
C PRO A 58 1.00 11.37 3.30
N LYS A 59 0.56 10.89 4.47
CA LYS A 59 0.84 11.52 5.78
C LYS A 59 2.33 11.86 5.96
N GLY A 60 3.23 10.98 5.55
CA GLY A 60 4.68 11.22 5.62
C GLY A 60 5.15 12.43 4.82
N ALA A 61 4.57 12.69 3.63
CA ALA A 61 4.90 13.87 2.84
C ALA A 61 4.36 15.16 3.52
N VAL A 62 3.19 15.07 4.15
CA VAL A 62 2.58 16.19 4.89
C VAL A 62 3.43 16.59 6.09
N VAL A 63 3.91 15.60 6.86
CA VAL A 63 4.84 15.84 7.98
C VAL A 63 6.16 16.44 7.47
N ALA A 64 6.73 15.89 6.40
CA ALA A 64 7.96 16.42 5.81
C ALA A 64 7.81 17.87 5.32
N LEU A 65 6.65 18.23 4.74
CA LEU A 65 6.37 19.63 4.39
C LEU A 65 6.31 20.51 5.64
N ALA A 66 5.61 20.08 6.68
CA ALA A 66 5.49 20.82 7.93
C ALA A 66 6.87 21.08 8.57
N GLU A 67 7.76 20.10 8.57
CA GLU A 67 9.14 20.24 9.05
C GLU A 67 9.94 21.25 8.20
N VAL A 68 9.87 21.12 6.88
CA VAL A 68 10.60 21.98 5.92
C VAL A 68 10.11 23.44 5.95
N THR A 69 8.84 23.66 6.27
CA THR A 69 8.23 25.00 6.41
C THR A 69 8.09 25.46 7.86
N GLU A 70 8.72 24.75 8.82
CA GLU A 70 8.70 25.07 10.26
C GLU A 70 7.28 25.32 10.81
N THR A 71 6.31 24.54 10.30
CA THR A 71 4.90 24.65 10.68
C THR A 71 4.55 23.53 11.65
N ASP A 72 3.66 23.81 12.60
CA ASP A 72 3.17 22.78 13.53
C ASP A 72 2.55 21.58 12.77
N PRO A 73 3.13 20.37 12.90
CA PRO A 73 2.66 19.20 12.18
C PRO A 73 1.30 18.71 12.71
N VAL A 74 0.92 19.04 13.95
CA VAL A 74 -0.33 18.56 14.57
C VAL A 74 -1.55 19.14 13.85
N HIS A 75 -1.57 20.45 13.64
CA HIS A 75 -2.67 21.10 12.91
C HIS A 75 -2.79 20.58 11.47
N LEU A 76 -1.67 20.46 10.76
CA LEU A 76 -1.67 20.02 9.37
C LEU A 76 -2.09 18.55 9.23
N THR A 77 -1.67 17.70 10.16
CA THR A 77 -2.06 16.29 10.21
C THR A 77 -3.54 16.12 10.53
N THR A 78 -4.09 16.93 11.43
CA THR A 78 -5.54 16.89 11.75
C THR A 78 -6.39 17.21 10.52
N MET A 79 -5.99 18.22 9.76
CA MET A 79 -6.65 18.56 8.49
C MET A 79 -6.48 17.45 7.44
N TRP A 80 -5.31 16.83 7.37
CA TRP A 80 -5.06 15.69 6.49
C TRP A 80 -6.01 14.52 6.79
N GLU A 81 -6.28 14.22 8.07
CA GLU A 81 -7.19 13.13 8.45
C GLU A 81 -8.65 13.37 8.02
N LEU A 82 -9.09 14.63 7.94
CA LEU A 82 -10.40 14.97 7.38
C LEU A 82 -10.42 14.80 5.87
N ALA A 83 -9.35 15.25 5.19
CA ALA A 83 -9.19 15.09 3.75
C ALA A 83 -9.09 13.62 3.34
N GLU A 84 -8.39 12.78 4.11
CA GLU A 84 -8.26 11.34 3.86
C GLU A 84 -9.62 10.63 3.91
N ARG A 85 -10.44 10.94 4.93
CA ARG A 85 -11.81 10.39 5.01
C ARG A 85 -12.68 10.85 3.84
N ALA A 86 -12.51 12.08 3.38
CA ALA A 86 -13.23 12.61 2.23
C ALA A 86 -12.78 11.95 0.92
N TRP A 87 -11.47 11.81 0.74
CA TRP A 87 -10.83 11.16 -0.40
C TRP A 87 -11.26 9.71 -0.52
N SER A 88 -11.17 8.93 0.56
CA SER A 88 -11.61 7.53 0.60
C SER A 88 -13.10 7.39 0.24
N ARG A 89 -13.98 8.25 0.76
CA ARG A 89 -15.41 8.27 0.36
C ARG A 89 -15.61 8.63 -1.11
N SER A 90 -14.75 9.46 -1.69
CA SER A 90 -14.84 9.86 -3.10
C SER A 90 -14.31 8.77 -4.04
N GLU A 91 -13.20 8.10 -3.71
CA GLU A 91 -12.68 6.98 -4.51
C GLU A 91 -13.63 5.79 -4.48
N MET A 92 -14.19 5.42 -3.32
CA MET A 92 -15.22 4.37 -3.28
C MET A 92 -16.42 4.68 -4.16
N ARG A 93 -16.90 5.94 -4.18
CA ARG A 93 -17.99 6.37 -5.06
C ARG A 93 -17.59 6.30 -6.54
N HIS A 94 -16.36 6.70 -6.87
CA HIS A 94 -15.85 6.64 -8.23
C HIS A 94 -15.71 5.20 -8.71
N ASP A 95 -15.12 4.32 -7.89
CA ASP A 95 -14.97 2.90 -8.19
C ASP A 95 -16.32 2.21 -8.38
N MET A 96 -17.29 2.46 -7.50
CA MET A 96 -18.65 1.92 -7.65
C MET A 96 -19.36 2.43 -8.91
N THR A 97 -19.19 3.71 -9.24
CA THR A 97 -19.79 4.32 -10.44
C THR A 97 -19.16 3.74 -11.72
N MET A 98 -17.83 3.60 -11.73
CA MET A 98 -17.10 3.02 -12.86
C MET A 98 -17.44 1.54 -13.05
N GLU A 99 -17.60 0.78 -11.97
CA GLU A 99 -18.02 -0.61 -12.03
C GLU A 99 -19.47 -0.74 -12.52
N ALA A 100 -20.38 0.11 -12.07
CA ALA A 100 -21.75 0.15 -12.59
C ALA A 100 -21.78 0.46 -14.10
N ILE A 101 -20.93 1.39 -14.56
CA ILE A 101 -20.78 1.69 -15.99
C ILE A 101 -20.28 0.44 -16.74
N ARG A 102 -19.23 -0.23 -16.26
CA ARG A 102 -18.73 -1.47 -16.90
C ARG A 102 -19.78 -2.58 -16.94
N ILE A 103 -20.52 -2.80 -15.85
CA ILE A 103 -21.58 -3.80 -15.78
C ILE A 103 -22.70 -3.47 -16.78
N SER A 104 -23.11 -2.19 -16.86
CA SER A 104 -24.13 -1.77 -17.82
C SER A 104 -23.68 -1.95 -19.27
N GLN A 105 -22.43 -1.62 -19.58
CA GLN A 105 -21.83 -1.86 -20.89
C GLN A 105 -21.73 -3.35 -21.22
N ALA A 106 -21.31 -4.19 -20.27
CA ALA A 106 -21.26 -5.64 -20.44
C ALA A 106 -22.64 -6.25 -20.66
N ARG A 107 -23.67 -5.77 -19.93
CA ARG A 107 -25.06 -6.22 -20.11
C ARG A 107 -25.62 -5.81 -21.46
N ALA A 108 -25.31 -4.59 -21.92
CA ALA A 108 -25.71 -4.12 -23.25
C ALA A 108 -25.08 -5.01 -24.35
N ALA A 109 -23.78 -5.30 -24.25
CA ALA A 109 -23.09 -6.18 -25.18
C ALA A 109 -23.65 -7.62 -25.21
N LEU A 110 -24.12 -8.14 -24.06
CA LEU A 110 -24.74 -9.47 -23.99
C LEU A 110 -26.21 -9.49 -24.45
N GLY A 111 -26.93 -8.36 -24.32
CA GLY A 111 -28.31 -8.21 -24.79
C GLY A 111 -28.43 -8.02 -26.31
N GLU A 112 -27.39 -7.54 -26.97
CA GLU A 112 -27.35 -7.33 -28.42
C GLU A 112 -27.34 -8.66 -29.22
N PHE A 113 -27.07 -9.80 -28.57
CA PHE A 113 -27.13 -11.13 -29.18
C PHE A 113 -28.42 -11.92 -28.87
N GLY A 114 -29.46 -11.28 -28.32
CA GLY A 114 -30.64 -11.99 -27.80
C GLY A 114 -31.99 -11.33 -28.08
N ALA A 115 -32.44 -11.32 -29.34
CA ALA A 115 -33.86 -11.29 -29.68
C ALA A 115 -34.10 -11.98 -31.04
N PRO A 116 -34.83 -13.11 -31.11
CA PRO A 116 -35.37 -13.55 -32.39
C PRO A 116 -36.55 -12.64 -32.77
N PRO A 117 -36.75 -12.34 -34.07
CA PRO A 117 -37.87 -11.52 -34.49
C PRO A 117 -39.18 -12.27 -34.26
N ALA A 118 -40.06 -11.69 -33.46
CA ALA A 118 -41.46 -12.13 -33.37
C ALA A 118 -42.20 -11.71 -34.64
N THR A 119 -42.33 -12.63 -35.59
CA THR A 119 -43.32 -12.55 -36.67
C THR A 119 -44.61 -13.25 -36.25
N SER A 120 -45.72 -12.51 -36.22
CA SER A 120 -47.10 -12.88 -36.62
C SER A 120 -48.05 -11.79 -36.12
N ALA A 121 -48.46 -10.85 -36.98
CA ALA A 121 -49.62 -10.93 -37.88
C ALA A 121 -50.92 -10.38 -37.25
N THR A 122 -51.23 -9.14 -37.64
CA THR A 122 -52.52 -8.57 -38.07
C THR A 122 -53.84 -9.14 -37.55
N THR A 123 -54.63 -8.28 -36.89
CA THR A 123 -56.10 -8.05 -36.91
C THR A 123 -56.42 -7.19 -35.67
N SER A 124 -57.17 -6.08 -35.64
CA SER A 124 -58.22 -5.53 -36.48
C SER A 124 -58.38 -4.01 -36.28
N ALA A 125 -58.86 -3.40 -37.35
CA ALA A 125 -59.51 -2.10 -37.54
C ALA A 125 -60.10 -1.33 -36.33
N ALA A 126 -59.76 -0.04 -36.33
CA ALA A 126 -60.66 1.12 -36.32
C ALA A 126 -61.73 1.26 -35.22
N GLY A 127 -61.50 2.25 -34.35
CA GLY A 127 -62.52 2.87 -33.50
C GLY A 127 -61.99 4.18 -32.92
N GLY A 128 -62.05 5.27 -33.69
CA GLY A 128 -61.68 6.60 -33.23
C GLY A 128 -62.80 7.25 -32.41
N GLY A 129 -62.44 7.93 -31.30
CA GLY A 129 -63.41 8.70 -30.53
C GLY A 129 -62.87 9.36 -29.26
N LYS A 130 -62.41 10.61 -29.41
CA LYS A 130 -62.58 11.76 -28.48
C LYS A 130 -62.10 11.65 -27.01
N ALA A 131 -61.12 12.50 -26.66
CA ALA A 131 -61.08 13.21 -25.38
C ALA A 131 -62.06 14.42 -25.43
N PRO A 132 -62.33 15.23 -24.36
CA PRO A 132 -61.81 15.23 -22.98
C PRO A 132 -62.89 15.45 -21.87
N ARG A 133 -62.49 15.45 -20.58
CA ARG A 133 -62.79 16.48 -19.54
C ARG A 133 -63.03 15.95 -18.11
N ARG A 134 -62.31 16.59 -17.18
CA ARG A 134 -62.64 17.10 -15.83
C ARG A 134 -63.33 16.22 -14.77
N ALA A 135 -62.59 16.11 -13.65
CA ALA A 135 -62.91 16.50 -12.27
C ALA A 135 -64.11 15.87 -11.54
N GLY A 136 -63.85 15.36 -10.33
CA GLY A 136 -64.88 15.09 -9.32
C GLY A 136 -64.40 14.16 -8.22
N SER A 137 -64.20 14.71 -7.02
CA SER A 137 -63.80 14.03 -5.78
C SER A 137 -64.89 13.14 -5.15
N ALA A 138 -64.41 12.32 -4.20
CA ALA A 138 -65.05 11.80 -2.97
C ALA A 138 -65.94 10.55 -3.12
N VAL A 139 -65.99 9.58 -2.19
CA VAL A 139 -65.33 9.23 -0.90
C VAL A 139 -65.81 7.79 -0.58
N ALA A 140 -65.13 7.08 0.35
CA ALA A 140 -65.65 6.07 1.31
C ALA A 140 -64.81 4.76 1.28
N MET A 141 -64.19 4.22 2.35
CA MET A 141 -64.20 4.45 3.82
C MET A 141 -62.87 3.90 4.45
N PRO A 142 -62.81 3.53 5.75
CA PRO A 142 -62.16 4.23 6.89
C PRO A 142 -60.84 3.51 7.33
N GLY A 143 -59.87 4.07 8.07
CA GLY A 143 -59.91 4.82 9.32
C GLY A 143 -59.31 3.95 10.45
N ILE A 144 -58.09 4.26 10.94
CA ILE A 144 -57.71 4.27 12.37
C ILE A 144 -56.27 4.77 12.61
N ALA A 145 -56.22 5.87 13.37
CA ALA A 145 -55.22 6.44 14.28
C ALA A 145 -53.76 5.93 14.35
N GLY A 146 -52.81 6.88 14.29
CA GLY A 146 -51.49 6.77 14.97
C GLY A 146 -51.61 6.94 16.50
N PRO A 147 -50.51 6.94 17.28
CA PRO A 147 -49.47 7.97 17.15
C PRO A 147 -48.01 7.54 17.50
N ALA A 148 -47.09 8.47 17.22
CA ALA A 148 -45.86 8.84 17.96
C ALA A 148 -44.90 7.77 18.54
N GLY A 149 -43.67 7.78 18.00
CA GLY A 149 -42.42 7.98 18.76
C GLY A 149 -42.00 6.92 19.77
N VAL A 150 -41.06 6.06 19.38
CA VAL A 150 -40.06 5.46 20.30
C VAL A 150 -38.76 5.16 19.55
N SER A 151 -37.66 5.65 20.12
CA SER A 151 -36.27 5.40 19.71
C SER A 151 -35.90 3.91 19.81
N PRO A 152 -35.01 3.38 18.95
CA PRO A 152 -34.52 2.02 19.11
C PRO A 152 -33.53 1.93 20.29
N THR A 153 -33.91 1.11 21.27
CA THR A 153 -33.17 0.70 22.47
C THR A 153 -31.83 0.06 22.14
N ILE A 154 -30.77 0.55 22.77
CA ILE A 154 -29.40 0.00 22.78
C ILE A 154 -29.34 -1.15 23.80
N PRO A 155 -28.80 -2.33 23.46
CA PRO A 155 -28.62 -3.43 24.42
C PRO A 155 -27.51 -3.11 25.46
N PRO A 156 -27.70 -3.42 26.75
CA PRO A 156 -26.71 -3.14 27.80
C PRO A 156 -25.49 -4.06 27.70
N GLN A 157 -24.30 -3.47 27.79
CA GLN A 157 -23.04 -4.21 27.98
C GLN A 157 -22.89 -4.67 29.44
N PRO A 158 -22.30 -5.86 29.69
CA PRO A 158 -22.05 -6.34 31.04
C PRO A 158 -20.87 -5.62 31.69
N THR A 159 -21.12 -5.08 32.88
CA THR A 159 -20.14 -4.51 33.80
C THR A 159 -19.29 -5.60 34.48
N ALA A 160 -18.00 -5.33 34.60
CA ALA A 160 -17.07 -6.11 35.42
C ALA A 160 -17.37 -5.95 36.92
N PRO A 161 -17.20 -6.98 37.76
CA PRO A 161 -17.18 -6.80 39.20
C PRO A 161 -15.75 -6.60 39.72
N ASP A 162 -15.55 -5.50 40.44
CA ASP A 162 -14.47 -5.33 41.41
C ASP A 162 -14.71 -6.25 42.62
N ALA A 163 -13.68 -6.99 43.03
CA ALA A 163 -13.59 -7.57 44.37
C ALA A 163 -12.14 -7.55 44.87
N ASN A 164 -11.85 -6.58 45.75
CA ASN A 164 -10.80 -6.69 46.76
C ASN A 164 -11.12 -7.85 47.72
N ARG A 165 -10.14 -8.70 48.09
CA ARG A 165 -9.67 -8.91 49.49
C ARG A 165 -8.68 -10.07 49.61
N ARG A 166 -7.69 -9.83 50.48
CA ARG A 166 -6.54 -10.66 50.91
C ARG A 166 -6.90 -11.85 51.83
N GLU A 167 -5.88 -12.70 52.01
CA GLU A 167 -5.58 -13.66 53.11
C GLU A 167 -6.37 -15.00 53.11
N GLY A 168 -5.78 -16.19 53.28
CA GLY A 168 -4.42 -16.62 53.61
C GLY A 168 -4.39 -18.15 53.87
N THR A 169 -3.19 -18.66 54.24
CA THR A 169 -2.81 -20.04 54.65
C THR A 169 -2.50 -21.04 53.50
N GLY A 170 -1.41 -21.80 53.49
CA GLY A 170 -0.23 -21.91 54.35
C GLY A 170 0.53 -23.20 54.03
N SER A 171 1.86 -23.18 53.92
CA SER A 171 2.69 -24.35 54.18
C SER A 171 4.12 -23.95 54.55
N ARG A 172 4.65 -24.59 55.59
CA ARG A 172 5.81 -24.23 56.42
C ARG A 172 7.12 -24.86 55.91
N GLY A 173 8.24 -24.17 56.15
CA GLY A 173 9.60 -24.72 56.26
C GLY A 173 10.56 -23.66 56.86
N PRO A 174 11.49 -24.00 57.78
CA PRO A 174 11.95 -23.09 58.84
C PRO A 174 13.21 -22.24 58.53
N ALA A 175 13.37 -21.20 59.38
CA ALA A 175 14.43 -20.17 59.49
C ALA A 175 15.86 -20.75 59.74
N ALA A 176 16.99 -20.05 59.64
CA ALA A 176 17.40 -18.64 59.88
C ALA A 176 18.84 -18.40 59.26
N PRO A 177 19.62 -17.31 59.53
CA PRO A 177 19.33 -15.96 60.05
C PRO A 177 19.86 -14.78 59.15
N ALA A 178 19.48 -13.55 59.51
CA ALA A 178 19.97 -12.24 58.99
C ALA A 178 21.40 -11.91 59.51
N ALA A 179 22.22 -10.95 59.04
CA ALA A 179 22.18 -9.72 58.21
C ALA A 179 23.64 -9.45 57.67
N PRO A 180 24.08 -8.34 56.99
CA PRO A 180 23.70 -6.92 57.16
C PRO A 180 23.48 -6.13 55.82
N PRO A 181 23.15 -4.81 55.87
CA PRO A 181 22.69 -4.03 54.73
C PRO A 181 23.85 -3.31 54.03
N GLY A 182 23.75 -3.12 52.71
CA GLY A 182 24.80 -2.44 51.96
C GLY A 182 24.40 -1.97 50.57
N GLY A 183 23.94 -0.72 50.49
CA GLY A 183 24.33 0.25 49.46
C GLY A 183 24.13 -0.12 47.99
N GLY A 184 23.06 0.43 47.41
CA GLY A 184 23.03 0.72 45.98
C GLY A 184 24.25 1.54 45.55
N ARG A 185 24.70 1.28 44.30
CA ARG A 185 25.83 1.87 43.55
C ARG A 185 26.97 0.88 43.25
N ARG A 186 26.68 -0.27 42.62
CA ARG A 186 27.72 -1.11 41.99
C ARG A 186 27.24 -2.03 40.86
N ARG A 187 26.20 -1.61 40.12
CA ARG A 187 25.72 -2.32 38.90
C ARG A 187 26.00 -1.55 37.59
N LEU A 188 27.09 -0.77 37.55
CA LEU A 188 27.49 -0.02 36.35
C LEU A 188 28.94 -0.28 35.88
N THR A 189 29.64 -1.29 36.43
CA THR A 189 31.05 -1.57 36.05
C THR A 189 31.28 -2.97 35.50
N MET A 190 30.23 -3.71 35.13
CA MET A 190 30.35 -5.00 34.40
C MET A 190 29.86 -4.93 32.94
N PHE A 191 29.98 -3.74 32.30
CA PHE A 191 29.81 -3.59 30.85
C PHE A 191 31.08 -3.06 30.14
N LEU A 192 32.22 -3.07 30.82
CA LEU A 192 33.51 -2.61 30.28
C LEU A 192 34.56 -3.73 30.09
N ALA A 193 34.17 -5.00 30.22
CA ALA A 193 35.04 -6.15 29.93
C ALA A 193 34.72 -6.87 28.60
N GLY A 194 33.58 -6.56 27.95
CA GLY A 194 33.20 -7.15 26.65
C GLY A 194 33.74 -6.41 25.43
N VAL A 195 34.07 -5.13 25.56
CA VAL A 195 34.48 -4.26 24.43
C VAL A 195 35.97 -4.44 24.09
N VAL A 196 36.81 -4.79 25.07
CA VAL A 196 38.25 -5.04 24.85
C VAL A 196 38.50 -6.34 24.09
N GLY A 197 37.70 -7.39 24.34
CA GLY A 197 37.83 -8.68 23.64
C GLY A 197 37.54 -8.59 22.14
N VAL A 198 36.54 -7.82 21.74
CA VAL A 198 36.18 -7.62 20.32
C VAL A 198 37.26 -6.80 19.58
N ALA A 199 37.85 -5.80 20.24
CA ALA A 199 38.92 -5.00 19.65
C ALA A 199 40.21 -5.81 19.39
N VAL A 200 40.56 -6.76 20.27
CA VAL A 200 41.74 -7.63 20.08
C VAL A 200 41.53 -8.60 18.92
N VAL A 201 40.32 -9.13 18.73
CA VAL A 201 40.01 -10.02 17.59
C VAL A 201 40.03 -9.25 16.27
N ILE A 202 39.51 -8.03 16.22
CA ILE A 202 39.57 -7.19 15.02
C ILE A 202 41.03 -6.81 14.68
N ALA A 203 41.85 -6.50 15.68
CA ALA A 203 43.27 -6.23 15.47
C ALA A 203 44.02 -7.48 14.97
N ALA A 204 43.73 -8.67 15.49
CA ALA A 204 44.35 -9.92 15.02
C ALA A 204 43.98 -10.26 13.57
N VAL A 205 42.73 -10.02 13.15
CA VAL A 205 42.29 -10.24 11.76
C VAL A 205 42.92 -9.23 10.81
N LEU A 206 43.04 -7.97 11.21
CA LEU A 206 43.70 -6.94 10.39
C LEU A 206 45.22 -7.13 10.32
N PHE A 207 45.84 -7.71 11.35
CA PHE A 207 47.28 -8.00 11.35
C PHE A 207 47.62 -9.26 10.52
N LEU A 208 46.72 -10.25 10.48
CA LEU A 208 46.87 -11.46 9.64
C LEU A 208 46.48 -11.25 8.17
N ALA A 209 45.66 -10.22 7.86
CA ALA A 209 45.35 -9.83 6.48
C ALA A 209 46.28 -8.73 5.92
N GLY A 210 47.10 -8.09 6.77
CA GLY A 210 47.99 -6.98 6.40
C GLY A 210 49.46 -7.33 6.24
N SER A 211 49.84 -8.61 6.37
CA SER A 211 51.24 -9.05 6.35
C SER A 211 51.51 -10.00 5.20
N ASP A 212 51.63 -9.49 3.97
CA ASP A 212 52.48 -10.16 2.98
C ASP A 212 53.07 -9.16 1.99
N GLY A 213 54.31 -8.78 2.28
CA GLY A 213 55.15 -8.02 1.39
C GLY A 213 56.18 -8.93 0.75
N GLY A 214 56.21 -8.94 -0.58
CA GLY A 214 57.45 -9.09 -1.36
C GLY A 214 57.76 -10.48 -1.91
N GLY A 215 57.54 -10.66 -3.22
CA GLY A 215 58.12 -11.77 -3.98
C GLY A 215 57.92 -11.64 -5.49
N LYS A 216 58.84 -10.97 -6.19
CA LYS A 216 58.91 -10.95 -7.67
C LYS A 216 59.42 -12.30 -8.21
N LYS A 217 58.77 -12.86 -9.25
CA LYS A 217 59.31 -13.11 -10.62
C LYS A 217 58.59 -14.26 -11.37
N ASN A 218 58.10 -13.89 -12.55
CA ASN A 218 58.19 -14.57 -13.86
C ASN A 218 57.35 -15.81 -14.24
N GLN A 219 56.50 -15.52 -15.23
CA GLN A 219 56.33 -16.17 -16.55
C GLN A 219 55.26 -17.26 -16.73
N GLY A 220 54.38 -17.00 -17.70
CA GLY A 220 53.42 -17.93 -18.29
C GLY A 220 52.34 -17.17 -19.06
N GLY A 221 52.66 -16.71 -20.28
CA GLY A 221 51.75 -15.93 -21.13
C GLY A 221 50.55 -16.74 -21.64
N GLY A 222 49.38 -16.12 -21.56
CA GLY A 222 48.11 -16.50 -22.20
C GLY A 222 47.17 -15.29 -22.15
N PRO A 223 46.36 -15.01 -23.18
CA PRO A 223 45.78 -13.69 -23.39
C PRO A 223 44.90 -13.27 -22.21
N SER A 224 45.13 -12.04 -21.79
CA SER A 224 44.41 -11.33 -20.75
C SER A 224 42.91 -11.35 -21.05
N GLY A 225 42.20 -12.30 -20.45
CA GLY A 225 40.76 -12.20 -20.23
C GLY A 225 40.56 -11.06 -19.24
N THR A 226 40.26 -9.89 -19.78
CA THR A 226 39.78 -8.74 -19.02
C THR A 226 38.66 -9.24 -18.10
N PRO A 227 38.63 -8.92 -16.79
CA PRO A 227 37.41 -9.15 -16.03
C PRO A 227 36.33 -8.33 -16.73
N SER A 228 35.42 -9.01 -17.43
CA SER A 228 34.23 -8.42 -17.99
C SER A 228 33.40 -7.91 -16.82
N THR A 229 33.67 -6.68 -16.38
CA THR A 229 32.67 -5.81 -15.77
C THR A 229 31.53 -5.76 -16.78
N GLY A 230 30.49 -6.56 -16.52
CA GLY A 230 29.34 -6.69 -17.40
C GLY A 230 28.83 -5.30 -17.77
N THR A 231 28.90 -5.02 -19.06
CA THR A 231 28.10 -4.07 -19.82
C THR A 231 26.97 -3.42 -19.01
N SER A 232 27.28 -2.29 -18.37
CA SER A 232 26.28 -1.25 -18.11
C SER A 232 25.93 -0.60 -19.46
N SER A 233 25.36 -1.40 -20.36
CA SER A 233 25.09 -1.00 -21.74
C SER A 233 23.59 -0.81 -21.87
N ASP A 234 23.20 0.46 -22.08
CA ASP A 234 21.86 0.92 -22.44
C ASP A 234 20.71 0.52 -21.50
N LEU A 235 20.80 0.93 -20.23
CA LEU A 235 19.60 1.01 -19.40
C LEU A 235 18.84 2.31 -19.72
N PRO A 236 17.53 2.24 -20.01
CA PRO A 236 16.71 3.44 -20.18
C PRO A 236 16.78 4.36 -18.96
N ALA A 237 16.60 5.66 -19.19
CA ALA A 237 16.67 6.66 -18.12
C ALA A 237 15.75 6.29 -16.93
N GLY A 238 16.34 6.22 -15.74
CA GLY A 238 15.63 5.88 -14.50
C GLY A 238 15.68 4.40 -14.10
N VAL A 239 16.12 3.50 -14.99
CA VAL A 239 16.32 2.08 -14.65
C VAL A 239 17.70 1.86 -14.02
N LYS A 240 17.73 1.24 -12.84
CA LYS A 240 18.96 1.10 -12.04
C LYS A 240 19.50 -0.33 -11.97
N CYS A 241 18.81 -1.30 -12.56
CA CYS A 241 19.25 -2.68 -12.57
C CYS A 241 18.77 -3.41 -13.84
N ALA A 242 19.45 -4.51 -14.19
CA ALA A 242 19.02 -5.42 -15.24
C ALA A 242 19.27 -6.88 -14.83
N GLY A 243 18.38 -7.77 -15.26
CA GLY A 243 18.47 -9.22 -15.05
C GLY A 243 18.72 -9.59 -13.59
N ALA A 244 19.73 -10.42 -13.36
CA ALA A 244 20.12 -10.90 -12.02
C ALA A 244 20.39 -9.77 -11.02
N GLY A 245 20.84 -8.60 -11.48
CA GLY A 245 21.09 -7.44 -10.63
C GLY A 245 19.82 -6.80 -10.05
N CYS A 246 18.64 -7.20 -10.51
CA CYS A 246 17.34 -6.77 -9.98
C CYS A 246 16.76 -7.71 -8.90
N THR A 247 17.27 -8.93 -8.78
CA THR A 247 16.73 -9.90 -7.82
C THR A 247 16.81 -9.37 -6.39
N GLY A 248 15.73 -9.52 -5.62
CA GLY A 248 15.61 -9.06 -4.23
C GLY A 248 15.41 -7.55 -4.07
N LYS A 249 15.30 -6.78 -5.17
CA LYS A 249 15.08 -5.32 -5.12
C LYS A 249 13.63 -4.98 -5.45
N ASP A 250 13.19 -3.83 -4.95
CA ASP A 250 11.87 -3.28 -5.25
C ASP A 250 11.79 -2.75 -6.70
N ALA A 251 10.72 -3.10 -7.40
CA ALA A 251 10.53 -2.75 -8.81
C ALA A 251 10.36 -1.24 -9.04
N VAL A 252 9.72 -0.53 -8.11
CA VAL A 252 9.49 0.91 -8.22
C VAL A 252 10.79 1.67 -7.97
N ALA A 253 11.53 1.30 -6.91
CA ALA A 253 12.79 1.92 -6.54
C ALA A 253 13.87 1.81 -7.64
N MET A 254 13.83 0.70 -8.39
CA MET A 254 14.75 0.42 -9.50
C MET A 254 14.28 0.98 -10.85
N GLY A 255 13.09 1.60 -10.93
CA GLY A 255 12.52 2.11 -12.17
C GLY A 255 12.00 1.03 -13.13
N CYS A 256 11.79 -0.18 -12.62
CA CYS A 256 11.31 -1.33 -13.39
C CYS A 256 9.77 -1.40 -13.49
N SER A 257 9.08 -0.58 -12.70
CA SER A 257 7.61 -0.48 -12.69
C SER A 257 7.07 0.59 -13.66
N GLY A 258 5.75 0.62 -13.89
CA GLY A 258 5.07 1.66 -14.68
C GLY A 258 4.40 1.12 -15.95
N ASP A 259 4.33 1.95 -16.99
CA ASP A 259 3.59 1.66 -18.24
C ASP A 259 4.23 0.55 -19.08
N LEU A 260 5.50 0.21 -18.83
CA LEU A 260 6.24 -0.83 -19.55
C LEU A 260 6.08 -2.23 -18.92
N VAL A 261 5.25 -2.36 -17.89
CA VAL A 261 5.03 -3.62 -17.17
C VAL A 261 3.79 -4.33 -17.67
N THR A 262 3.96 -5.58 -18.08
CA THR A 262 2.86 -6.46 -18.48
C THR A 262 2.50 -7.43 -17.38
N THR A 263 1.23 -7.81 -17.29
CA THR A 263 0.79 -8.92 -16.44
C THR A 263 0.88 -10.22 -17.23
N ALA A 264 1.77 -11.13 -16.80
CA ALA A 264 2.04 -12.39 -17.49
C ALA A 264 1.04 -13.48 -17.11
N LYS A 265 0.60 -13.50 -15.84
CA LYS A 265 -0.36 -14.47 -15.31
C LYS A 265 -1.22 -13.80 -14.25
N THR A 266 -2.48 -14.19 -14.16
CA THR A 266 -3.42 -13.71 -13.14
C THR A 266 -4.27 -14.86 -12.63
N VAL A 267 -4.59 -14.85 -11.33
CA VAL A 267 -5.55 -15.76 -10.72
C VAL A 267 -6.25 -15.07 -9.55
N THR A 268 -7.51 -15.41 -9.30
CA THR A 268 -8.25 -14.89 -8.15
C THR A 268 -8.31 -15.94 -7.05
N VAL A 269 -7.88 -15.58 -5.84
CA VAL A 269 -7.97 -16.40 -4.63
C VAL A 269 -8.91 -15.70 -3.67
N GLY A 270 -10.16 -16.14 -3.61
CA GLY A 270 -11.19 -15.46 -2.82
C GLY A 270 -11.52 -14.08 -3.37
N ALA A 271 -11.36 -13.04 -2.56
CA ALA A 271 -11.51 -11.65 -2.98
C ALA A 271 -10.20 -11.04 -3.51
N THR A 272 -9.08 -11.76 -3.36
CA THR A 272 -7.75 -11.25 -3.68
C THR A 272 -7.36 -11.66 -5.09
N THR A 273 -6.95 -10.69 -5.91
CA THR A 273 -6.39 -10.95 -7.25
C THR A 273 -4.88 -11.02 -7.16
N LEU A 274 -4.31 -12.12 -7.63
CA LEU A 274 -2.88 -12.39 -7.68
C LEU A 274 -2.39 -12.26 -9.12
N GLU A 275 -1.38 -11.43 -9.33
CA GLU A 275 -0.78 -11.15 -10.64
C GLU A 275 0.73 -11.44 -10.61
N VAL A 276 1.25 -12.03 -11.69
CA VAL A 276 2.68 -12.02 -12.02
C VAL A 276 2.93 -10.85 -12.95
N ARG A 277 3.64 -9.84 -12.47
CA ARG A 277 4.04 -8.67 -13.25
C ARG A 277 5.45 -8.87 -13.80
N TYR A 278 5.69 -8.41 -15.02
CA TYR A 278 6.95 -8.57 -15.73
C TYR A 278 7.39 -7.27 -16.41
N SER A 279 8.66 -6.93 -16.25
CA SER A 279 9.31 -5.83 -16.95
C SER A 279 10.36 -6.37 -17.92
N ARG A 280 10.12 -6.17 -19.23
CA ARG A 280 11.07 -6.57 -20.27
C ARG A 280 12.39 -5.81 -20.17
N THR A 281 12.32 -4.52 -19.85
CA THR A 281 13.48 -3.65 -19.69
C THR A 281 14.43 -4.13 -18.59
N CYS A 282 13.86 -4.58 -17.47
CA CYS A 282 14.66 -5.06 -16.34
C CYS A 282 14.94 -6.56 -16.40
N GLY A 283 14.27 -7.33 -17.27
CA GLY A 283 14.38 -8.80 -17.30
C GLY A 283 14.01 -9.43 -15.96
N ALA A 284 12.95 -8.93 -15.32
CA ALA A 284 12.57 -9.33 -13.97
C ALA A 284 11.04 -9.39 -13.80
N ALA A 285 10.59 -10.30 -12.95
CA ALA A 285 9.19 -10.50 -12.61
C ALA A 285 8.96 -10.46 -11.10
N TRP A 286 7.76 -10.11 -10.68
CA TRP A 286 7.35 -10.06 -9.27
C TRP A 286 5.86 -10.36 -9.11
N GLY A 287 5.48 -10.81 -7.92
CA GLY A 287 4.09 -11.01 -7.55
C GLY A 287 3.44 -9.72 -7.06
N ARG A 288 2.17 -9.53 -7.40
CA ARG A 288 1.30 -8.50 -6.82
C ARG A 288 0.01 -9.15 -6.35
N ILE A 289 -0.46 -8.78 -5.17
CA ILE A 289 -1.84 -9.05 -4.73
C ILE A 289 -2.60 -7.75 -4.56
N THR A 290 -3.89 -7.75 -4.92
CA THR A 290 -4.83 -6.63 -4.69
C THR A 290 -6.14 -7.13 -4.08
N GLY A 291 -6.81 -6.32 -3.26
CA GLY A 291 -7.97 -6.79 -2.49
C GLY A 291 -7.56 -7.77 -1.39
N ALA A 292 -6.35 -7.61 -0.88
CA ALA A 292 -5.81 -8.38 0.24
C ALA A 292 -6.23 -7.75 1.57
N ALA A 293 -6.11 -8.51 2.66
CA ALA A 293 -6.26 -8.04 4.03
C ALA A 293 -4.96 -8.27 4.82
N ARG A 294 -4.87 -7.65 6.00
CA ARG A 294 -3.78 -7.89 6.94
C ARG A 294 -3.60 -9.38 7.20
N GLY A 295 -2.36 -9.85 7.10
CA GLY A 295 -1.98 -11.26 7.27
C GLY A 295 -1.94 -12.05 5.95
N ASP A 296 -2.43 -11.47 4.85
CA ASP A 296 -2.24 -12.06 3.53
C ASP A 296 -0.78 -11.91 3.08
N SER A 297 -0.35 -12.85 2.26
CA SER A 297 1.00 -12.88 1.74
C SER A 297 1.05 -13.33 0.29
N VAL A 298 2.03 -12.82 -0.43
CA VAL A 298 2.33 -13.19 -1.80
C VAL A 298 3.77 -13.65 -1.88
N ARG A 299 4.00 -14.67 -2.69
CA ARG A 299 5.31 -15.22 -2.98
C ARG A 299 5.46 -15.37 -4.48
N VAL A 300 6.62 -15.03 -5.02
CA VAL A 300 7.00 -15.34 -6.40
C VAL A 300 8.18 -16.30 -6.37
N THR A 301 8.13 -17.32 -7.22
CA THR A 301 9.17 -18.33 -7.35
C THR A 301 9.56 -18.48 -8.82
N VAL A 302 10.87 -18.46 -9.07
CA VAL A 302 11.48 -18.71 -10.39
C VAL A 302 12.63 -19.68 -10.16
N GLY A 303 12.50 -20.92 -10.64
CA GLY A 303 13.45 -21.98 -10.33
C GLY A 303 13.57 -22.19 -8.83
N THR A 304 14.75 -21.91 -8.26
CA THR A 304 15.04 -22.01 -6.82
C THR A 304 14.92 -20.69 -6.08
N THR A 305 14.84 -19.56 -6.78
CA THR A 305 14.77 -18.24 -6.16
C THR A 305 13.32 -17.92 -5.79
N THR A 306 13.12 -17.48 -4.55
CA THR A 306 11.81 -17.17 -4.01
C THR A 306 11.85 -15.86 -3.27
N GLU A 307 10.92 -14.97 -3.59
CA GLU A 307 10.74 -13.68 -2.92
C GLU A 307 9.33 -13.57 -2.35
N ARG A 308 9.19 -12.87 -1.23
CA ARG A 308 7.94 -12.78 -0.48
C ARG A 308 7.60 -11.34 -0.12
N GLY A 309 6.31 -11.03 -0.15
CA GLY A 309 5.72 -9.81 0.40
C GLY A 309 4.50 -10.16 1.26
N ASP A 310 4.26 -9.35 2.29
CA ASP A 310 3.20 -9.59 3.28
C ASP A 310 2.44 -8.28 3.55
N ILE A 311 1.14 -8.37 3.83
CA ILE A 311 0.32 -7.24 4.28
C ILE A 311 0.36 -7.18 5.80
N THR A 312 1.06 -6.20 6.36
CA THR A 312 1.25 -6.09 7.82
C THR A 312 0.44 -4.95 8.44
N ALA A 313 0.11 -3.87 7.72
CA ALA A 313 -0.69 -2.77 8.24
C ALA A 313 -2.20 -3.02 8.08
N VAL A 314 -3.01 -2.43 8.97
CA VAL A 314 -4.48 -2.42 8.81
C VAL A 314 -4.82 -1.41 7.72
N GLY A 315 -5.67 -1.79 6.78
CA GLY A 315 -6.13 -0.92 5.68
C GLY A 315 -5.30 -1.06 4.40
N ASP A 316 -4.12 -1.67 4.45
CA ASP A 316 -3.37 -2.03 3.25
C ASP A 316 -4.08 -3.17 2.53
N THR A 317 -4.31 -2.99 1.23
CA THR A 317 -5.00 -3.98 0.37
C THR A 317 -4.15 -4.46 -0.80
N ILE A 318 -2.91 -3.99 -0.89
CA ILE A 318 -1.98 -4.27 -1.98
C ILE A 318 -0.61 -4.60 -1.41
N ALA A 319 -0.02 -5.72 -1.85
CA ALA A 319 1.37 -6.07 -1.56
C ALA A 319 2.08 -6.50 -2.84
N TYR A 320 3.39 -6.29 -2.84
CA TYR A 320 4.30 -6.68 -3.89
C TYR A 320 5.42 -7.53 -3.31
N THR A 321 5.90 -8.51 -4.06
CA THR A 321 7.17 -9.16 -3.76
C THR A 321 8.32 -8.31 -4.31
N PRO A 322 9.54 -8.46 -3.76
CA PRO A 322 10.75 -8.11 -4.49
C PRO A 322 10.82 -8.81 -5.86
N MET A 323 11.60 -8.22 -6.76
CA MET A 323 11.80 -8.76 -8.10
C MET A 323 12.63 -10.05 -8.07
N VAL A 324 12.38 -10.92 -9.04
CA VAL A 324 13.22 -12.06 -9.37
C VAL A 324 13.57 -12.00 -10.85
N ALA A 325 14.85 -12.12 -11.18
CA ALA A 325 15.31 -12.14 -12.56
C ALA A 325 14.69 -13.31 -13.33
N VAL A 326 14.18 -13.01 -14.52
CA VAL A 326 13.60 -14.00 -15.43
C VAL A 326 14.12 -13.77 -16.84
N ARG A 327 14.33 -14.86 -17.58
CA ARG A 327 14.50 -14.77 -19.03
C ARG A 327 13.16 -14.68 -19.76
N ASP A 328 12.14 -15.31 -19.19
CA ASP A 328 10.78 -15.32 -19.71
C ASP A 328 9.78 -15.29 -18.56
N ALA A 329 8.71 -14.49 -18.71
CA ALA A 329 7.73 -14.27 -17.66
C ALA A 329 6.92 -15.54 -17.30
N THR A 330 6.80 -16.50 -18.21
CA THR A 330 6.07 -17.75 -17.98
C THR A 330 6.74 -18.66 -16.94
N THR A 331 8.04 -18.48 -16.72
CA THR A 331 8.82 -19.23 -15.72
C THR A 331 8.56 -18.78 -14.28
N ALA A 332 7.97 -17.60 -14.10
CA ALA A 332 7.57 -17.11 -12.79
C ALA A 332 6.23 -17.70 -12.38
N LYS A 333 6.21 -18.26 -11.17
CA LYS A 333 5.01 -18.73 -10.49
C LYS A 333 4.77 -17.88 -9.26
N ALA A 334 3.63 -17.21 -9.18
CA ALA A 334 3.22 -16.54 -7.96
C ALA A 334 2.20 -17.39 -7.20
N CYS A 335 2.29 -17.36 -5.87
CA CYS A 335 1.35 -17.98 -4.95
C CYS A 335 0.92 -16.97 -3.88
N ALA A 336 -0.37 -16.94 -3.58
CA ALA A 336 -0.93 -16.19 -2.47
C ALA A 336 -1.34 -17.15 -1.35
N ALA A 337 -1.11 -16.72 -0.11
CA ALA A 337 -1.66 -17.36 1.08
C ALA A 337 -2.39 -16.28 1.89
N LEU A 338 -3.70 -16.45 2.03
CA LEU A 338 -4.57 -15.51 2.72
C LEU A 338 -4.65 -15.84 4.21
N ALA A 339 -4.92 -14.83 5.03
CA ALA A 339 -5.16 -14.98 6.47
C ALA A 339 -6.34 -15.91 6.78
N SER A 340 -7.27 -16.07 5.83
CA SER A 340 -8.37 -17.04 5.89
C SER A 340 -7.93 -18.52 5.76
N GLY A 341 -6.65 -18.79 5.51
CA GLY A 341 -6.10 -20.12 5.26
C GLY A 341 -6.19 -20.59 3.80
N ARG A 342 -6.85 -19.83 2.94
CA ARG A 342 -6.93 -20.12 1.49
C ARG A 342 -5.59 -19.85 0.82
N THR A 343 -5.19 -20.75 -0.06
CA THR A 343 -3.99 -20.58 -0.90
C THR A 343 -4.34 -20.76 -2.37
N GLY A 344 -3.58 -20.15 -3.25
CA GLY A 344 -3.72 -20.33 -4.69
C GLY A 344 -2.50 -19.81 -5.44
N CYS A 345 -2.20 -20.42 -6.58
CA CYS A 345 -1.05 -20.06 -7.40
C CYS A 345 -1.44 -19.86 -8.85
N THR A 346 -0.68 -19.03 -9.56
CA THR A 346 -0.76 -18.90 -11.01
C THR A 346 -0.25 -20.18 -11.68
N THR A 347 -0.88 -20.61 -12.78
CA THR A 347 -0.44 -21.75 -13.60
C THR A 347 0.53 -21.30 -14.67
#